data_AF-A0A8R7TD04-F1
#
_entry.id   AF-A0A8R7TD04-F1
#
_cell.length_a   1.000
_cell.length_b   1.000
_cell.length_c   1.000
_cell.angle_alpha   90.00
_cell.angle_beta   90.00
_cell.angle_gamma   90.00
#
_symmetry.space_group_name_H-M   'P 1'
#
loop_
_entity.id
_entity.type
_entity.pdbx_description
1 polymer ?
#
loop_
_entity_poly.entity_id
_entity_poly.type
_entity_poly.pdbx_seq_one_letter_code
_entity_poly.pdbx_strand_id
1 'polypeptide(L)'
;MRMITWEPGLEDRFLNAYIVQAPWGSLLQVWRLYEHCDLEPEPGASVFWNTGELVIYEVDASSGERIRKLSCLRDHALFLGHNQTLCLAAQDYPALRGNHAYFTDDNVLWTKGFRNNPRDMGILDLGNNSREELVSPRLCSDCPAPVWITPNLRKMNLAFNE
;
A
#
# COMPACT_ATOMS: atom_id res chain seq x y z
N MET A 1 5.34 -29.02 1.51
CA MET A 1 5.14 -27.56 1.68
C MET A 1 6.52 -26.91 1.67
N ARG A 2 6.97 -26.42 0.52
CA ARG A 2 8.27 -25.73 0.43
C ARG A 2 8.06 -24.33 0.98
N MET A 3 8.79 -24.02 2.04
CA MET A 3 8.82 -22.69 2.64
C MET A 3 9.30 -21.69 1.58
N ILE A 4 8.57 -20.58 1.46
CA ILE A 4 8.91 -19.42 0.65
C ILE A 4 10.38 -19.06 0.95
N THR A 5 11.21 -18.99 -0.09
CA THR A 5 12.63 -18.66 0.04
C THR A 5 12.77 -17.28 0.70
N TRP A 6 13.36 -17.28 1.89
CA TRP A 6 13.54 -16.13 2.78
C TRP A 6 14.77 -15.31 2.35
N GLU A 7 14.65 -13.96 2.35
CA GLU A 7 15.81 -13.08 2.18
C GLU A 7 16.28 -12.59 3.58
N PRO A 8 17.48 -13.01 4.03
CA PRO A 8 18.02 -12.60 5.33
C PRO A 8 18.44 -11.12 5.24
N GLY A 9 17.66 -10.25 5.89
CA GLY A 9 17.83 -8.79 5.85
C GLY A 9 16.51 -8.02 5.94
N LEU A 10 15.39 -8.68 5.66
CA LEU A 10 14.04 -8.12 5.89
C LEU A 10 13.55 -8.30 7.34
N GLU A 11 14.30 -9.03 8.18
CA GLU A 11 13.91 -9.45 9.54
C GLU A 11 13.75 -8.27 10.53
N ASP A 12 14.49 -7.18 10.33
CA ASP A 12 14.47 -6.03 11.26
C ASP A 12 13.36 -5.00 10.95
N ARG A 13 12.60 -5.19 9.86
CA ARG A 13 11.50 -4.30 9.49
C ARG A 13 10.19 -5.05 9.65
N PHE A 14 9.19 -4.45 10.31
CA PHE A 14 7.85 -5.03 10.33
C PHE A 14 7.36 -5.13 8.88
N LEU A 15 6.80 -6.29 8.50
CA LEU A 15 6.42 -6.58 7.11
C LEU A 15 4.91 -6.80 7.01
N ASN A 16 4.25 -6.05 6.13
CA ASN A 16 2.94 -6.43 5.60
C ASN A 16 3.12 -6.97 4.18
N ALA A 17 2.38 -8.03 3.84
CA ALA A 17 2.46 -8.65 2.52
C ALA A 17 1.07 -8.68 1.85
N TYR A 18 1.05 -8.42 0.55
CA TYR A 18 -0.14 -8.37 -0.27
C TYR A 18 0.04 -9.25 -1.51
N ILE A 19 -1.07 -9.78 -2.00
CA ILE A 19 -1.13 -10.47 -3.29
C ILE A 19 -2.09 -9.69 -4.19
N VAL A 20 -1.65 -9.41 -5.42
CA VAL A 20 -2.45 -8.66 -6.39
C VAL A 20 -2.28 -9.23 -7.79
N GLN A 21 -3.39 -9.32 -8.53
CA GLN A 21 -3.36 -9.66 -9.94
C GLN A 21 -3.06 -8.40 -10.76
N ALA A 22 -2.03 -8.46 -11.59
CA ALA A 22 -1.68 -7.36 -12.47
C ALA A 22 -2.53 -7.38 -13.75
N PRO A 23 -2.82 -6.22 -14.37
CA PRO A 23 -3.57 -6.16 -15.62
C PRO A 23 -2.94 -6.94 -16.79
N TRP A 24 -1.63 -7.18 -16.76
CA TRP A 24 -0.92 -7.98 -17.76
C TRP A 24 -0.91 -9.49 -17.47
N GLY A 25 -1.69 -9.96 -16.48
CA GLY A 25 -1.94 -11.38 -16.21
C GLY A 25 -1.04 -12.03 -15.16
N SER A 26 0.06 -11.38 -14.77
CA SER A 26 0.93 -11.91 -13.70
C SER A 26 0.29 -11.78 -12.32
N LEU A 27 0.62 -12.69 -11.42
CA LEU A 27 0.34 -12.56 -9.98
C LEU A 27 1.54 -11.92 -9.29
N LEU A 28 1.31 -10.89 -8.48
CA LEU A 28 2.35 -10.16 -7.78
C LEU A 28 2.25 -10.36 -6.28
N GLN A 29 3.39 -10.58 -5.63
CA GLN A 29 3.55 -10.50 -4.19
C GLN A 29 4.24 -9.17 -3.85
N VAL A 30 3.57 -8.32 -3.08
CA VAL A 30 4.07 -7.02 -2.65
C VAL A 30 4.38 -7.09 -1.16
N TRP A 31 5.60 -6.75 -0.80
CA TRP A 31 6.04 -6.58 0.58
C TRP A 31 6.13 -5.10 0.89
N ARG A 32 5.43 -4.65 1.92
CA ARG A 32 5.52 -3.31 2.48
C ARG A 32 6.44 -3.33 3.68
N LEU A 33 7.55 -2.60 3.55
CA LEU A 33 8.55 -2.45 4.57
C LEU A 33 8.35 -1.09 5.23
N TYR A 34 8.18 -1.09 6.54
CA TYR A 34 8.13 0.15 7.31
C TYR A 34 9.55 0.67 7.58
N GLU A 35 9.67 1.99 7.68
CA GLU A 35 10.87 2.67 8.18
C GLU A 35 11.17 2.20 9.62
N HIS A 36 12.45 2.27 10.00
CA HIS A 36 12.85 1.92 11.36
C HIS A 36 12.16 2.87 12.34
N CYS A 37 11.41 2.30 13.28
CA CYS A 37 10.73 3.07 14.31
C CYS A 37 11.55 3.04 15.59
N ASP A 38 11.62 4.19 16.26
CA ASP A 38 12.17 4.24 17.61
C ASP A 38 11.26 3.44 18.55
N LEU A 39 11.79 2.34 19.08
CA LEU A 39 11.07 1.44 20.00
C LEU A 39 11.13 1.93 21.45
N GLU A 40 12.00 2.90 21.75
CA GLU A 40 12.15 3.52 23.06
C GLU A 40 11.97 5.04 22.96
N PRO A 41 10.79 5.52 22.49
CA PRO A 41 10.55 6.94 22.34
C PRO A 41 10.66 7.66 23.69
N GLU A 42 11.14 8.90 23.66
CA GLU A 42 11.05 9.76 24.84
C GLU A 42 9.59 9.90 25.32
N PRO A 43 9.33 10.05 26.63
CA PRO A 43 7.97 10.26 27.12
C PRO A 43 7.27 11.43 26.43
N GLY A 44 6.17 11.14 25.72
CA GLY A 44 5.41 12.12 24.95
C GLY A 44 5.79 12.23 23.46
N ALA A 45 6.84 11.54 23.00
CA ALA A 45 7.07 11.37 21.57
C ALA A 45 6.00 10.47 20.95
N SER A 46 5.61 10.80 19.73
CA SER A 46 4.70 9.96 18.95
C SER A 46 5.51 9.02 18.08
N VAL A 47 5.33 7.72 18.25
CA VAL A 47 5.94 6.68 17.39
C VAL A 47 5.04 6.47 16.18
N PHE A 48 5.61 6.56 14.98
CA PHE A 48 4.88 6.38 13.73
C PHE A 48 5.59 5.39 12.83
N TRP A 49 4.82 4.42 12.33
CA TRP A 49 5.27 3.51 11.28
C TRP A 49 5.00 4.17 9.94
N ASN A 50 6.05 4.63 9.26
CA ASN A 50 5.93 5.13 7.90
C ASN A 50 6.29 4.04 6.90
N THR A 51 5.59 3.99 5.79
CA THR A 51 5.99 3.15 4.66
C THR A 51 7.29 3.67 4.08
N GLY A 52 8.33 2.84 4.12
CA GLY A 52 9.65 3.19 3.60
C GLY A 52 9.87 2.65 2.19
N GLU A 53 9.62 1.36 1.97
CA GLU A 53 9.91 0.70 0.69
C GLU A 53 8.86 -0.35 0.35
N LEU A 54 8.63 -0.55 -0.94
CA LEU A 54 7.87 -1.68 -1.46
C LEU A 54 8.76 -2.61 -2.26
N VAL A 55 8.78 -3.89 -1.87
CA VAL A 55 9.48 -4.94 -2.61
C VAL A 55 8.47 -5.81 -3.32
N ILE A 56 8.54 -5.84 -4.65
CA ILE A 56 7.53 -6.51 -5.49
C ILE A 56 8.17 -7.69 -6.21
N TYR A 57 7.55 -8.87 -6.10
CA TYR A 57 7.91 -10.05 -6.86
C TYR A 57 6.77 -10.48 -7.76
N GLU A 58 7.10 -10.93 -8.96
CA GLU A 58 6.21 -11.78 -9.74
C GLU A 58 6.27 -13.21 -9.19
N VAL A 59 5.11 -13.83 -8.99
CA VAL A 59 4.99 -15.18 -8.42
C VAL A 59 4.22 -16.10 -9.35
N ASP A 60 4.62 -17.37 -9.40
CA ASP A 60 3.87 -18.39 -10.11
C ASP A 60 2.62 -18.76 -9.31
N ALA A 61 1.45 -18.63 -9.92
CA ALA A 61 0.19 -18.87 -9.23
C ALA A 61 -0.02 -20.35 -8.83
N SER A 62 0.65 -21.28 -9.51
CA SER A 62 0.47 -22.72 -9.31
C SER A 62 1.34 -23.27 -8.17
N SER A 63 2.59 -22.83 -8.12
CA SER A 63 3.61 -23.29 -7.17
C SER A 63 3.81 -22.32 -6.00
N GLY A 64 3.42 -21.05 -6.16
CA GLY A 64 3.71 -19.97 -5.20
C GLY A 64 5.17 -19.51 -5.20
N GLU A 65 6.00 -20.00 -6.13
CA GLU A 65 7.41 -19.63 -6.20
C GLU A 65 7.60 -18.21 -6.76
N ARG A 66 8.53 -17.45 -6.19
CA ARG A 66 8.94 -16.13 -6.69
C ARG A 66 9.73 -16.32 -7.98
N ILE A 67 9.20 -15.79 -9.08
CA ILE A 67 9.82 -15.87 -10.41
C ILE A 67 10.92 -14.82 -10.53
N ARG A 68 10.62 -13.57 -10.20
CA ARG A 68 11.58 -12.45 -10.27
C ARG A 68 11.14 -11.27 -9.42
N LYS A 69 12.11 -10.48 -8.96
CA LYS A 69 11.88 -9.14 -8.37
C LYS A 69 11.59 -8.14 -9.50
N LEU A 70 10.59 -7.30 -9.32
CA LEU A 70 10.26 -6.21 -10.25
C LEU A 70 10.97 -4.93 -9.82
N SER A 71 11.57 -4.22 -10.77
CA SER A 71 12.17 -2.90 -10.57
C SER A 71 11.20 -1.75 -10.88
N CYS A 72 10.11 -2.01 -11.60
CA CYS A 72 9.07 -1.03 -11.89
C CYS A 72 7.72 -1.74 -12.19
N LEU A 73 6.62 -1.01 -12.01
CA LEU A 73 5.26 -1.44 -12.40
C LEU A 73 4.85 -0.92 -13.78
N ARG A 74 5.80 -0.47 -14.60
CA ARG A 74 5.53 0.15 -15.92
C ARG A 74 4.56 1.32 -15.74
N ASP A 75 3.57 1.51 -16.62
CA ASP A 75 2.55 2.56 -16.50
C ASP A 75 1.34 2.16 -15.63
N HIS A 76 1.58 1.53 -14.48
CA HIS A 76 0.52 1.08 -13.57
C HIS A 76 0.65 1.69 -12.18
N ALA A 77 -0.50 1.89 -11.54
CA ALA A 77 -0.63 2.34 -10.17
C ALA A 77 -1.04 1.18 -9.27
N LEU A 78 -0.36 1.02 -8.14
CA LEU A 78 -0.68 0.04 -7.11
C LEU A 78 -1.44 0.72 -5.97
N PHE A 79 -2.50 0.11 -5.47
CA PHE A 79 -3.25 0.57 -4.29
C PHE A 79 -3.09 -0.45 -3.18
N LEU A 80 -2.58 -0.01 -2.03
CA LEU A 80 -2.38 -0.80 -0.81
C LEU A 80 -3.20 -0.19 0.33
N GLY A 81 -3.73 -1.01 1.23
CA GLY A 81 -4.51 -0.50 2.34
C GLY A 81 -5.32 -1.60 3.02
N HIS A 82 -6.20 -1.19 3.93
CA HIS A 82 -6.95 -2.12 4.78
C HIS A 82 -7.93 -3.01 4.01
N ASN A 83 -8.36 -2.57 2.84
CA ASN A 83 -9.26 -3.31 1.96
C ASN A 83 -8.51 -3.99 0.80
N GLN A 84 -9.12 -4.07 -0.37
CA GLN A 84 -8.57 -4.79 -1.50
C GLN A 84 -7.32 -4.08 -2.07
N THR A 85 -6.24 -4.84 -2.26
CA THR A 85 -5.09 -4.41 -3.04
C THR A 85 -5.43 -4.45 -4.53
N LEU A 86 -5.12 -3.38 -5.28
CA LEU A 86 -5.44 -3.26 -6.70
C LEU A 86 -4.22 -2.81 -7.50
N CYS A 87 -4.10 -3.31 -8.73
CA CYS A 87 -3.13 -2.82 -9.71
C CYS A 87 -3.91 -2.34 -10.93
N LEU A 88 -3.81 -1.06 -11.26
CA LEU A 88 -4.59 -0.41 -12.29
C LEU A 88 -3.66 0.18 -13.36
N ALA A 89 -4.07 0.12 -14.63
CA ALA A 89 -3.37 0.82 -15.70
C ALA A 89 -3.59 2.33 -15.55
N ALA A 90 -2.50 3.10 -15.39
CA ALA A 90 -2.60 4.55 -15.12
C ALA A 90 -3.19 5.30 -16.32
N GLN A 91 -2.93 4.84 -17.54
CA GLN A 91 -3.55 5.35 -18.77
C GLN A 91 -5.09 5.41 -18.74
N ASP A 92 -5.75 4.53 -17.97
CA ASP A 92 -7.22 4.51 -17.88
C ASP A 92 -7.75 5.55 -16.87
N TYR A 93 -6.86 6.13 -16.05
CA TYR A 93 -7.19 7.05 -14.97
C TYR A 93 -6.20 8.23 -14.97
N PRO A 94 -6.51 9.33 -15.68
CA PRO A 94 -5.56 10.45 -15.87
C PRO A 94 -5.03 11.12 -14.59
N ALA A 95 -5.68 10.92 -13.44
CA ALA A 95 -5.24 11.42 -12.14
C ALA A 95 -4.19 10.52 -11.47
N LEU A 96 -3.99 9.30 -11.98
CA LEU A 96 -3.02 8.35 -11.45
C LEU A 96 -1.69 8.46 -12.18
N ARG A 97 -0.61 8.27 -11.42
CA ARG A 97 0.74 8.20 -11.94
C ARG A 97 1.14 6.74 -12.10
N GLY A 98 1.63 6.38 -13.28
CA GLY A 98 2.23 5.08 -13.53
C GLY A 98 3.52 4.90 -12.72
N ASN A 99 3.85 3.66 -12.37
CA ASN A 99 5.00 3.31 -11.53
C ASN A 99 4.94 3.91 -10.11
N HIS A 100 3.73 4.15 -9.59
CA HIS A 100 3.53 4.65 -8.22
C HIS A 100 2.66 3.69 -7.42
N ALA A 101 2.85 3.70 -6.10
CA ALA A 101 1.99 3.03 -5.15
C ALA A 101 1.28 4.04 -4.25
N TYR A 102 -0.04 3.93 -4.17
CA TYR A 102 -0.91 4.69 -3.31
C TYR A 102 -1.25 3.80 -2.12
N PHE A 103 -0.91 4.23 -0.91
CA PHE A 103 -1.09 3.38 0.27
C PHE A 103 -1.87 4.10 1.37
N THR A 104 -2.64 3.32 2.13
CA THR A 104 -3.26 3.74 3.39
C THR A 104 -2.79 2.88 4.56
N ASP A 105 -2.97 3.42 5.77
CA ASP A 105 -2.66 2.71 7.00
C ASP A 105 -3.61 1.51 7.17
N ASP A 106 -3.03 0.32 7.28
CA ASP A 106 -3.75 -0.94 7.43
C ASP A 106 -3.28 -1.75 8.64
N ASN A 107 -2.43 -1.18 9.49
CA ASN A 107 -1.98 -1.83 10.70
C ASN A 107 -3.13 -1.86 11.72
N VAL A 108 -3.60 -3.06 12.07
CA VAL A 108 -4.76 -3.23 12.96
C VAL A 108 -4.56 -2.65 14.35
N LEU A 109 -3.33 -2.71 14.89
CA LEU A 109 -3.02 -2.16 16.22
C LEU A 109 -3.14 -0.64 16.20
N TRP A 110 -2.69 -0.02 15.11
CA TRP A 110 -2.69 1.44 14.98
C TRP A 110 -4.05 2.00 14.62
N THR A 111 -4.73 1.38 13.65
CA THR A 111 -6.03 1.80 13.14
C THR A 111 -7.16 1.66 14.17
N LYS A 112 -7.04 0.73 15.14
CA LYS A 112 -8.04 0.53 16.20
C LYS A 112 -7.61 1.02 17.58
N GLY A 113 -6.32 0.89 17.92
CA GLY A 113 -5.82 1.12 19.27
C GLY A 113 -5.51 2.57 19.61
N PHE A 114 -5.16 3.39 18.61
CA PHE A 114 -4.70 4.75 18.82
C PHE A 114 -5.55 5.74 18.04
N ARG A 115 -6.41 6.46 18.77
CA ARG A 115 -7.19 7.60 18.24
C ARG A 115 -6.31 8.85 18.20
N ASN A 116 -6.51 9.69 17.20
CA ASN A 116 -5.82 10.98 17.00
C ASN A 116 -4.31 10.89 16.62
N ASN A 117 -3.87 9.74 16.11
CA ASN A 117 -2.53 9.58 15.57
C ASN A 117 -2.54 9.70 14.05
N PRO A 118 -1.59 10.47 13.46
CA PRO A 118 -1.36 10.49 12.03
C PRO A 118 -1.35 9.09 11.40
N ARG A 119 -2.17 8.94 10.35
CA ARG A 119 -2.24 7.71 9.54
C ARG A 119 -1.13 7.68 8.50
N ASP A 120 -0.49 6.52 8.35
CA ASP A 120 0.49 6.28 7.29
C ASP A 120 -0.20 6.14 5.93
N MET A 121 -0.41 7.29 5.30
CA MET A 121 -1.01 7.41 3.97
C MET A 121 -0.08 8.23 3.08
N GLY A 122 0.05 7.82 1.83
CA GLY A 122 0.96 8.48 0.91
C GLY A 122 0.95 7.91 -0.49
N ILE A 123 1.80 8.51 -1.32
CA ILE A 123 2.13 8.07 -2.66
C ILE A 123 3.63 7.78 -2.66
N LEU A 124 4.02 6.60 -3.12
CA LEU A 124 5.41 6.17 -3.25
C LEU A 124 5.75 6.03 -4.74
N ASP A 125 6.74 6.78 -5.22
CA ASP A 125 7.35 6.56 -6.52
C ASP A 125 8.26 5.34 -6.45
N LEU A 126 7.96 4.30 -7.22
CA LEU A 126 8.70 3.03 -7.18
C LEU A 126 10.04 3.09 -7.92
N GLY A 127 10.29 4.13 -8.72
CA GLY A 127 11.53 4.30 -9.48
C GLY A 127 12.68 4.87 -8.64
N ASN A 128 12.37 5.81 -7.74
CA ASN A 128 13.36 6.48 -6.88
C ASN A 128 13.08 6.29 -5.37
N ASN A 129 12.01 5.58 -5.02
CA ASN A 129 11.56 5.35 -3.65
C ASN A 129 11.26 6.65 -2.87
N SER A 130 10.83 7.71 -3.56
CA SER A 130 10.40 8.97 -2.94
C SER A 130 8.94 8.90 -2.49
N ARG A 131 8.66 9.50 -1.32
CA ARG A 131 7.34 9.53 -0.70
C ARG A 131 6.76 10.93 -0.75
N GLU A 132 5.48 11.00 -1.11
CA GLU A 132 4.67 12.21 -1.12
C GLU A 132 3.43 12.04 -0.24
N GLU A 133 2.91 13.15 0.29
CA GLU A 133 1.64 13.14 1.02
C GLU A 133 0.47 12.90 0.06
N LEU A 134 -0.42 11.99 0.42
CA LEU A 134 -1.63 11.71 -0.35
C LEU A 134 -2.63 12.89 -0.28
N VAL A 135 -2.70 13.55 0.88
CA VAL A 135 -3.61 14.68 1.15
C VAL A 135 -2.84 15.72 1.97
N SER A 136 -2.76 16.95 1.46
CA SER A 136 -2.11 18.07 2.16
C SER A 136 -2.97 19.35 2.05
N PRO A 137 -3.29 20.02 3.17
CA PRO A 137 -3.04 19.62 4.56
C PRO A 137 -3.89 18.41 4.98
N ARG A 138 -3.45 17.66 5.99
CA ARG A 138 -4.17 16.51 6.56
C ARG A 138 -5.42 16.97 7.32
N LEU A 139 -6.53 17.13 6.62
CA LEU A 139 -7.82 17.55 7.18
C LEU A 139 -8.74 16.37 7.56
N CYS A 140 -8.27 15.13 7.39
CA CYS A 140 -9.06 13.92 7.61
C CYS A 140 -9.09 13.53 9.09
N SER A 141 -10.21 12.95 9.52
CA SER A 141 -10.27 12.28 10.83
C SER A 141 -9.42 11.01 10.83
N ASP A 142 -8.80 10.70 11.96
CA ASP A 142 -8.03 9.45 12.15
C ASP A 142 -8.93 8.24 12.43
N CYS A 143 -10.26 8.38 12.38
CA CYS A 143 -11.22 7.30 12.59
C CYS A 143 -12.44 7.47 11.67
N PRO A 144 -12.93 6.42 10.98
CA PRO A 144 -12.43 5.03 10.98
C PRO A 144 -11.11 4.86 10.22
N ALA A 145 -10.61 3.62 10.13
CA ALA A 145 -9.43 3.28 9.34
C ALA A 145 -9.61 3.73 7.87
N PRO A 146 -8.58 4.32 7.24
CA PRO A 146 -8.67 4.77 5.85
C PRO A 146 -8.82 3.58 4.89
N VAL A 147 -9.82 3.68 4.00
CA VAL A 147 -10.12 2.66 2.98
C VAL A 147 -10.24 3.29 1.60
N TRP A 148 -9.85 2.55 0.57
CA TRP A 148 -10.07 2.96 -0.82
C TRP A 148 -11.51 2.70 -1.24
N ILE A 149 -12.13 3.67 -1.91
CA ILE A 149 -13.51 3.54 -2.42
C ILE A 149 -13.49 3.81 -3.91
N THR A 150 -14.07 2.89 -4.68
CA THR A 150 -14.35 3.09 -6.11
C THR A 150 -15.84 3.37 -6.27
N PRO A 151 -16.25 4.64 -6.40
CA PRO A 151 -17.66 4.97 -6.49
C PRO A 151 -18.26 4.44 -7.81
N ASN A 152 -19.42 3.81 -7.73
CA ASN A 152 -20.18 3.45 -8.92
C ASN A 152 -21.05 4.64 -9.35
N LEU A 153 -20.52 5.47 -10.25
CA LEU A 153 -21.18 6.69 -10.72
C LEU A 153 -22.58 6.43 -11.31
N ARG A 154 -22.80 5.28 -11.97
CA ARG A 154 -24.11 4.94 -12.55
C ARG A 154 -25.19 4.77 -11.48
N LYS A 155 -24.84 4.19 -10.32
CA LYS A 155 -25.77 4.03 -9.20
C LYS A 155 -26.02 5.35 -8.46
N MET A 156 -25.03 6.24 -8.40
CA MET A 156 -25.21 7.54 -7.75
C MET A 156 -26.16 8.44 -8.53
N ASN A 157 -26.08 8.47 -9.87
CA ASN A 157 -27.00 9.26 -10.68
C ASN A 157 -28.47 8.80 -10.58
N LEU A 158 -28.74 7.55 -10.20
CA LEU A 158 -30.09 7.08 -9.95
C LEU A 158 -30.64 7.62 -8.62
N ALA A 159 -29.80 7.69 -7.58
CA ALA A 159 -30.20 8.16 -6.25
C ALA A 159 -30.45 9.68 -6.16
N PHE A 160 -29.92 10.48 -7.11
CA PHE A 160 -30.15 11.93 -7.17
C PHE A 160 -31.29 12.34 -8.11
N ASN A 161 -31.91 11.38 -8.81
CA ASN A 161 -33.02 11.60 -9.74
C ASN A 161 -34.35 11.02 -9.20
N GLU A 162 -34.42 10.66 -7.92
CA GLU A 162 -35.63 10.28 -7.18
C GLU A 162 -36.16 11.44 -6.32
#